data_AF-W1XVA2-F1
#
_entry.id   AF-W1XVA2-F1
#
_cell.length_a   1.000
_cell.length_b   1.000
_cell.length_c   1.000
_cell.angle_alpha   90.00
_cell.angle_beta   90.00
_cell.angle_gamma   90.00
#
_symmetry.space_group_name_H-M   'P 1'
#
loop_
_entity.id
_entity.type
_entity.pdbx_description
1 polymer ?
#
loop_
_entity_poly.entity_id
_entity_poly.type
_entity_poly.pdbx_seq_one_letter_code
_entity_poly.pdbx_strand_id
1 'polypeptide(L)' 'EYPFINCTNCGPRYTIIKSLPYDRERTTMNEFPMCEDCKAEYEDIEGRRYRAEPNACTYCGPWYTLYKPNR' A
#
# COMPACT_ATOMS: atom_id res chain seq x y z
N GLU A 1 -15.03 -3.34 -1.32
CA GLU A 1 -14.09 -3.68 -2.40
C GLU A 1 -12.98 -2.64 -2.42
N TYR A 2 -11.71 -3.03 -2.57
CA TYR A 2 -10.56 -2.12 -2.58
C TYR A 2 -9.58 -2.52 -3.69
N PRO A 3 -9.37 -1.69 -4.74
CA PRO A 3 -8.61 -2.11 -5.92
C PRO A 3 -7.11 -2.29 -5.72
N PHE A 4 -6.54 -1.67 -4.67
CA PHE A 4 -5.11 -1.72 -4.38
C PHE A 4 -4.77 -2.75 -3.30
N ILE A 5 -5.66 -3.73 -3.06
CA ILE A 5 -5.43 -4.78 -2.08
C ILE A 5 -4.18 -5.61 -2.43
N ASN A 6 -3.32 -5.82 -1.45
CA ASN A 6 -2.15 -6.69 -1.56
C ASN A 6 -1.93 -7.49 -0.26
N CYS A 7 -0.91 -8.35 -0.28
CA CYS A 7 -0.33 -8.97 0.92
C CYS A 7 1.19 -9.08 0.76
N THR A 8 1.88 -9.68 1.72
CA THR A 8 3.35 -9.86 1.67
C THR A 8 3.80 -10.74 0.51
N ASN A 9 2.92 -11.58 -0.02
CA ASN A 9 3.20 -12.52 -1.11
C ASN A 9 2.81 -12.03 -2.51
N CYS A 10 2.10 -10.90 -2.64
CA CYS A 10 1.66 -10.38 -3.94
C CYS A 10 1.62 -8.84 -3.99
N GLY A 11 1.24 -8.29 -5.14
CA GLY A 11 1.18 -6.85 -5.38
C GLY A 11 2.49 -6.27 -5.91
N PRO A 12 2.56 -4.95 -6.09
CA PRO A 12 3.69 -4.29 -6.71
C PRO A 12 4.96 -4.42 -5.86
N ARG A 13 6.11 -4.52 -6.54
CA ARG A 13 7.45 -4.57 -5.91
C ARG A 13 8.37 -3.59 -6.62
N TYR A 14 9.11 -4.05 -7.64
CA TYR A 14 10.08 -3.24 -8.38
C TYR A 14 9.49 -1.89 -8.87
N THR A 15 8.24 -1.89 -9.31
CA THR A 15 7.56 -0.72 -9.87
C THR A 15 7.26 0.40 -8.86
N ILE A 16 7.37 0.16 -7.55
CA ILE A 16 7.06 1.16 -6.51
C ILE A 16 8.25 1.51 -5.62
N ILE A 17 9.38 0.79 -5.74
CA ILE A 17 10.56 1.03 -4.91
C ILE A 17 11.32 2.25 -5.45
N LYS A 18 11.51 3.27 -4.61
CA LYS A 18 12.31 4.47 -4.94
C LYS A 18 13.80 4.23 -4.67
N SER A 19 14.14 3.54 -3.57
CA SER A 19 15.52 3.16 -3.22
C SER A 19 15.54 1.99 -2.21
N LEU A 20 16.71 1.37 -2.02
CA LEU A 20 16.92 0.33 -0.99
C LEU A 20 17.32 0.95 0.37
N PRO A 21 17.04 0.27 1.50
CA PRO A 21 16.33 -1.00 1.65
C PRO A 21 14.83 -0.90 1.32
N TYR A 22 14.19 -2.05 1.09
CA TYR A 22 12.75 -2.13 0.85
C TYR A 22 12.00 -1.86 2.16
N ASP A 23 11.61 -0.60 2.33
CA ASP A 23 10.84 -0.09 3.45
C ASP A 23 9.83 0.94 2.94
N ARG A 24 8.65 1.03 3.55
CA ARG A 24 7.55 1.89 3.09
C ARG A 24 8.00 3.31 2.81
N GLU A 25 8.83 3.89 3.69
CA GLU A 25 9.36 5.26 3.58
C GLU A 25 10.11 5.52 2.26
N ARG A 26 10.64 4.46 1.64
CA ARG A 26 11.43 4.47 0.38
C ARG A 26 10.66 3.89 -0.80
N THR A 27 9.33 3.87 -0.73
CA THR A 27 8.44 3.48 -1.84
C THR A 27 7.54 4.64 -2.26
N THR A 28 6.77 4.47 -3.33
CA THR A 28 5.67 5.41 -3.68
C THR A 28 4.54 5.42 -2.66
N MET A 29 4.46 4.42 -1.77
CA MET A 29 3.46 4.36 -0.71
C MET A 29 3.81 5.23 0.50
N ASN A 30 4.96 5.91 0.50
CA ASN A 30 5.37 6.84 1.55
C ASN A 30 4.45 8.06 1.67
N GLU A 31 3.73 8.42 0.60
CA GLU A 31 2.75 9.51 0.56
C GLU A 31 1.39 9.15 1.21
N PHE A 32 1.22 7.88 1.61
CA PHE A 32 -0.03 7.34 2.17
C PHE A 32 0.23 6.81 3.59
N PRO A 33 0.08 7.60 4.66
CA PRO A 33 0.28 7.11 6.03
C PRO A 33 -0.76 6.04 6.40
N MET A 34 -0.33 4.91 6.97
CA MET A 34 -1.26 3.84 7.38
C MET A 34 -2.21 4.31 8.49
N CYS A 35 -3.49 3.95 8.38
CA CYS A 35 -4.43 4.03 9.50
C CYS A 35 -4.10 2.99 10.57
N GLU A 36 -4.74 3.10 11.74
CA GLU A 36 -4.53 2.20 12.88
C GLU A 36 -4.75 0.72 12.52
N ASP A 37 -5.83 0.40 11.79
CA ASP A 37 -6.13 -0.98 11.39
C ASP A 37 -5.05 -1.56 10.46
N CYS A 38 -4.63 -0.80 9.44
CA CYS A 38 -3.57 -1.25 8.52
C CYS A 38 -2.23 -1.39 9.23
N LYS A 39 -1.96 -0.54 10.23
CA LYS A 39 -0.75 -0.64 11.04
C LYS A 39 -0.78 -1.88 11.93
N ALA A 40 -1.93 -2.19 12.55
CA ALA A 40 -2.10 -3.41 13.33
C ALA A 40 -1.83 -4.68 12.48
N GLU A 41 -2.40 -4.75 11.26
CA GLU A 41 -2.12 -5.86 10.34
C GLU A 41 -0.65 -5.92 9.86
N TYR A 42 0.01 -4.77 9.74
CA TYR A 42 1.41 -4.68 9.33
C TYR A 42 2.35 -5.19 10.43
N GLU A 43 1.96 -5.03 11.70
CA GLU A 43 2.72 -5.42 12.90
C GLU A 43 2.39 -6.83 13.40
N ASP A 44 1.22 -7.39 13.03
CA ASP A 44 0.80 -8.74 13.38
C ASP A 44 1.60 -9.81 12.62
N ILE A 45 2.47 -10.53 13.34
CA ILE A 45 3.36 -11.58 12.78
C ILE A 45 2.60 -12.80 12.25
N GLU A 46 1.39 -13.08 12.75
CA GLU A 46 0.56 -14.18 12.26
C GLU A 46 -0.29 -13.73 11.05
N GLY A 47 -0.37 -12.42 10.82
CA GLY A 47 -1.15 -11.79 9.78
C GLY A 47 -0.55 -11.94 8.38
N ARG A 48 -1.41 -12.18 7.38
CA ARG A 48 -1.00 -12.29 5.96
C ARG A 48 -0.38 -11.01 5.39
N ARG A 49 -0.60 -9.87 6.05
CA ARG A 49 -0.08 -8.55 5.67
C ARG A 49 1.06 -8.07 6.57
N TYR A 50 1.62 -8.97 7.40
CA TYR A 50 2.83 -8.69 8.19
C TYR A 50 3.95 -8.14 7.30
N ARG A 51 4.45 -6.94 7.63
CA ARG A 51 5.50 -6.25 6.87
C ARG A 51 5.21 -6.10 5.36
N ALA A 52 3.94 -6.02 4.97
CA ALA A 52 3.57 -5.69 3.60
C ALA A 52 3.76 -4.18 3.37
N GLU A 53 4.92 -3.77 2.86
CA GLU A 53 5.25 -2.34 2.67
C GLU A 53 4.19 -1.53 1.89
N PRO A 54 3.48 -2.08 0.87
CA PRO A 54 2.41 -1.36 0.22
C PRO A 54 1.02 -1.58 0.83
N ASN A 55 0.92 -2.08 2.07
CA ASN A 55 -0.37 -2.28 2.74
C ASN A 55 -1.17 -0.97 2.79
N ALA A 56 -2.46 -1.06 2.48
CA ALA A 56 -3.38 0.04 2.48
C ALA A 56 -4.83 -0.46 2.46
N CYS A 57 -5.76 0.43 2.79
CA CYS A 57 -7.20 0.21 2.67
C CYS A 57 -7.89 1.43 2.06
N THR A 58 -9.21 1.41 2.02
CA THR A 58 -10.04 2.51 1.51
C THR A 58 -9.92 3.82 2.29
N TYR A 59 -9.38 3.80 3.51
CA TYR A 59 -9.22 4.99 4.35
C TYR A 59 -7.85 5.66 4.21
N CYS A 60 -6.80 4.86 4.09
CA CYS A 60 -5.41 5.36 4.13
C CYS A 60 -4.67 5.28 2.80
N GLY A 61 -5.22 4.59 1.80
CA GLY A 61 -4.55 4.30 0.54
C GLY A 61 -5.00 5.16 -0.64
N PRO A 62 -4.46 4.88 -1.83
CA PRO A 62 -4.86 5.54 -3.06
C PRO A 62 -6.31 5.21 -3.46
N TRP A 63 -6.88 6.10 -4.27
CA TRP A 63 -8.20 6.00 -4.88
C TRP A 63 -8.13 6.28 -6.37
N TYR A 64 -9.03 5.67 -7.13
CA TYR A 64 -9.20 5.99 -8.53
C TYR A 64 -9.97 7.30 -8.71
N THR A 65 -9.68 7.99 -9.82
CA THR A 65 -10.50 9.08 -10.35
C THR A 65 -10.73 8.80 -11.83
N LEU A 66 -11.96 9.01 -12.28
CA LEU A 66 -12.29 8.92 -13.70
C LEU A 66 -12.02 10.28 -14.36
N TYR A 67 -11.05 10.31 -15.27
CA TYR A 67 -10.82 11.49 -16.11
C TYR A 67 -11.55 11.34 -17.45
N LYS A 68 -12.44 12.28 -17.76
CA LYS A 68 -13.07 12.42 -19.08
C LYS A 68 -12.55 13.71 -19.71
N PRO A 69 -11.67 13.66 -20.74
CA PRO A 69 -11.28 14.87 -21.45
C PRO A 69 -12.53 15.50 -22.06
N ASN A 70 -12.66 16.84 -21.95
CA ASN A 70 -13.77 17.60 -22.49
C ASN A 70 -13.97 17.22 -23.97
N ARG A 71 -15.09 16.57 -24.28
CA ARG A 71 -15.57 16.47 -25.65
C ARG A 71 -16.14 17.81 -26.09
#